data_AF-A0A093PA56-F1
#
_entry.id   AF-A0A093PA56-F1
#
_cell.length_a   1.000
_cell.length_b   1.000
_cell.length_c   1.000
_cell.angle_alpha   90.00
_cell.angle_beta   90.00
_cell.angle_gamma   90.00
#
_symmetry.space_group_name_H-M   'P 1'
#
loop_
_entity.id
_entity.type
_entity.pdbx_description
1 polymer ?
#
loop_
_entity_poly.entity_id
_entity_poly.type
_entity_poly.pdbx_seq_one_letter_code
_entity_poly.pdbx_strand_id
1 'polypeptide(L)'
;MGQRVSHQENKAETLVICEVFSQGVVHASQRLKDYLGFVDPQSKFQPATNMLSEIFLVNFISFCMEKGVEERITTSKMTKQQSSLFGVDWIWTLSGADKQIQLQIAVQAFQLAELFRSEGGPTEAVEDCRREAVSADERFQNRSRFEKLAEFCHLVGWDCLGLFIMFGVPGKPKDIRGVMLDNIAKEEQ
;
A
#
# COMPACT_ATOMS: atom_id res chain seq x y z
N MET A 1 -30.38 -10.37 27.09
CA MET A 1 -30.65 -10.65 25.66
C MET A 1 -30.10 -9.57 24.70
N GLY A 2 -29.24 -8.62 25.10
CA GLY A 2 -28.82 -7.49 24.24
C GLY A 2 -27.51 -7.65 23.43
N GLN A 3 -26.68 -8.67 23.66
CA GLN A 3 -25.34 -8.78 23.07
C GLN A 3 -25.27 -9.38 21.66
N ARG A 4 -26.31 -10.09 21.20
CA ARG A 4 -26.30 -10.74 19.87
C ARG A 4 -26.63 -9.77 18.73
N VAL A 5 -27.41 -8.72 19.00
CA VAL A 5 -27.87 -7.77 17.98
C VAL A 5 -26.74 -6.79 17.61
N SER A 6 -26.03 -6.25 18.60
CA SER A 6 -24.89 -5.32 18.36
C SER A 6 -23.73 -5.97 17.60
N HIS A 7 -23.46 -7.26 17.83
CA HIS A 7 -22.38 -7.97 17.13
C HIS A 7 -22.67 -8.23 15.65
N GLN A 8 -23.94 -8.31 15.26
CA GLN A 8 -24.37 -8.59 13.90
C GLN A 8 -24.47 -7.32 13.05
N GLU A 9 -24.91 -6.21 13.66
CA GLU A 9 -24.88 -4.88 13.04
C GLU A 9 -23.45 -4.42 12.75
N ASN A 10 -22.51 -4.63 13.69
CA ASN A 10 -21.10 -4.32 13.46
C ASN A 10 -20.50 -5.12 12.28
N LYS A 11 -20.86 -6.39 12.12
CA LYS A 11 -20.38 -7.21 10.99
C LYS A 11 -20.91 -6.71 9.64
N ALA A 12 -22.18 -6.34 9.56
CA ALA A 12 -22.76 -5.82 8.33
C ALA A 12 -22.10 -4.50 7.91
N GLU A 13 -21.82 -3.64 8.89
CA GLU A 13 -21.11 -2.39 8.66
C GLU A 13 -19.66 -2.60 8.19
N THR A 14 -18.92 -3.51 8.83
CA THR A 14 -17.57 -3.89 8.38
C THR A 14 -17.58 -4.36 6.92
N LEU A 15 -18.58 -5.17 6.53
CA LEU A 15 -18.70 -5.65 5.16
C LEU A 15 -18.91 -4.51 4.16
N VAL A 16 -19.73 -3.51 4.50
CA VAL A 16 -19.94 -2.33 3.65
C VAL A 16 -18.64 -1.53 3.47
N ILE A 17 -17.90 -1.30 4.55
CA ILE A 17 -16.63 -0.55 4.49
C ILE A 17 -15.59 -1.33 3.67
N CYS A 18 -15.49 -2.64 3.85
CA CYS A 18 -14.61 -3.52 3.05
C CYS A 18 -15.02 -3.55 1.57
N GLU A 19 -16.32 -3.50 1.26
CA GLU A 19 -16.80 -3.41 -0.12
C GLU A 19 -16.39 -2.08 -0.76
N VAL A 20 -16.63 -0.95 -0.07
CA VAL A 20 -16.23 0.38 -0.58
C VAL A 20 -14.72 0.46 -0.75
N PHE A 21 -13.95 -0.06 0.20
CA PHE A 21 -12.50 -0.20 0.09
C PHE A 21 -12.09 -0.96 -1.18
N SER A 22 -12.67 -2.14 -1.40
CA SER A 22 -12.35 -3.00 -2.54
C SER A 22 -12.69 -2.32 -3.87
N GLN A 23 -13.85 -1.68 -3.96
CA GLN A 23 -14.25 -0.90 -5.12
C GLN A 23 -13.32 0.29 -5.36
N GLY A 24 -12.88 0.97 -4.29
CA GLY A 24 -11.93 2.08 -4.36
C GLY A 24 -10.57 1.65 -4.90
N VAL A 25 -10.05 0.51 -4.43
CA VAL A 25 -8.79 -0.06 -4.94
C VAL A 25 -8.89 -0.38 -6.43
N VAL A 26 -10.00 -0.97 -6.87
CA VAL A 26 -10.25 -1.27 -8.29
C VAL A 26 -10.36 0.02 -9.10
N HIS A 27 -11.09 1.01 -8.61
CA HIS A 27 -11.25 2.31 -9.26
C HIS A 27 -9.90 3.01 -9.44
N ALA A 28 -9.12 3.15 -8.36
CA ALA A 28 -7.81 3.76 -8.37
C ALA A 28 -6.83 3.01 -9.28
N SER A 29 -6.88 1.67 -9.28
CA SER A 29 -6.09 0.83 -10.18
C SER A 29 -6.43 1.10 -11.65
N GLN A 30 -7.72 1.22 -11.98
CA GLN A 30 -8.15 1.49 -13.35
C GLN A 30 -7.69 2.87 -13.81
N ARG A 31 -7.82 3.89 -12.96
CA ARG A 31 -7.31 5.24 -13.25
C ARG A 31 -5.81 5.20 -13.48
N LEU A 32 -5.06 4.51 -12.62
CA LEU A 32 -3.62 4.38 -12.77
C LEU A 32 -3.22 3.67 -14.07
N LYS A 33 -3.99 2.67 -14.53
CA LYS A 33 -3.78 2.03 -15.84
C LYS A 33 -3.92 3.02 -16.99
N ASP A 34 -4.88 3.95 -16.90
CA ASP A 34 -5.08 4.97 -17.93
C ASP A 34 -3.85 5.91 -18.00
N TYR A 35 -3.28 6.29 -16.85
CA TYR A 35 -2.05 7.10 -16.79
C TYR A 35 -0.82 6.35 -17.32
N LEU A 36 -0.66 5.09 -16.95
CA LEU A 36 0.42 4.25 -17.46
C LEU A 36 0.29 3.94 -18.96
N GLY A 37 -0.95 3.95 -19.47
CA GLY A 37 -1.25 3.77 -20.88
C GLY A 37 -1.07 5.02 -21.72
N PHE A 38 -0.84 6.18 -21.09
CA PHE A 38 -0.55 7.42 -21.78
C PHE A 38 0.81 7.33 -22.48
N VAL A 39 0.81 7.55 -23.79
CA VAL A 39 2.03 7.61 -24.59
C VAL A 39 2.24 9.06 -25.00
N ASP A 40 3.30 9.68 -24.49
CA ASP A 40 3.74 10.96 -24.99
C ASP A 40 4.40 10.78 -26.36
N PRO A 41 3.83 11.33 -27.44
CA PRO A 41 4.42 11.24 -28.78
C PRO A 41 5.84 11.80 -28.85
N GLN A 42 6.19 12.73 -27.95
CA GLN A 42 7.51 13.35 -27.88
C GLN A 42 8.47 12.65 -26.90
N SER A 43 8.00 11.64 -26.15
CA SER A 43 8.77 10.90 -25.13
C SER A 43 9.48 11.76 -24.07
N LYS A 44 9.00 12.99 -23.86
CA LYS A 44 9.49 13.93 -22.84
C LYS A 44 8.82 13.69 -21.48
N PHE A 45 7.63 13.13 -21.48
CA PHE A 45 6.88 12.85 -20.28
C PHE A 45 7.07 11.40 -19.84
N GLN A 46 7.87 11.20 -18.79
CA GLN A 46 8.07 9.91 -18.13
C GLN A 46 7.75 10.07 -16.63
N PRO A 47 6.50 9.77 -16.22
CA PRO A 47 6.11 9.93 -14.83
C PRO A 47 6.95 9.00 -13.94
N ALA A 48 7.50 9.56 -12.88
CA ALA A 48 8.27 8.81 -11.90
C ALA A 48 7.36 7.88 -11.07
N THR A 49 7.91 6.78 -10.56
CA THR A 49 7.15 5.77 -9.80
C THR A 49 6.44 6.34 -8.58
N ASN A 50 7.08 7.27 -7.86
CA ASN A 50 6.47 7.96 -6.72
C ASN A 50 5.23 8.78 -7.13
N MET A 51 5.21 9.37 -8.33
CA MET A 51 4.05 10.09 -8.84
C MET A 51 2.88 9.14 -9.11
N LEU A 52 3.15 7.94 -9.62
CA LEU A 52 2.12 6.91 -9.86
C LEU A 52 1.49 6.41 -8.55
N SER A 53 2.32 6.21 -7.53
CA SER A 53 1.87 5.93 -6.16
C SER A 53 0.93 7.03 -5.66
N GLU A 54 1.33 8.30 -5.77
CA GLU A 54 0.51 9.44 -5.35
C GLU A 54 -0.79 9.55 -6.14
N ILE A 55 -0.75 9.34 -7.46
CA ILE A 55 -1.94 9.31 -8.32
C ILE A 55 -2.91 8.21 -7.85
N PHE A 56 -2.42 7.01 -7.55
CA PHE A 56 -3.27 5.94 -7.04
C PHE A 56 -3.99 6.39 -5.76
N LEU A 57 -3.26 6.95 -4.80
CA LEU A 57 -3.88 7.36 -3.54
C LEU A 57 -4.90 8.48 -3.75
N VAL A 58 -4.57 9.49 -4.55
CA VAL A 58 -5.49 10.60 -4.82
C VAL A 58 -6.81 10.04 -5.36
N ASN A 59 -6.76 9.13 -6.34
CA ASN A 59 -7.96 8.51 -6.90
C ASN A 59 -8.71 7.65 -5.87
N PHE A 60 -7.99 6.94 -4.99
CA PHE A 60 -8.60 6.14 -3.92
C PHE A 60 -9.32 7.02 -2.89
N ILE A 61 -8.67 8.08 -2.40
CA ILE A 61 -9.26 9.01 -1.42
C ILE A 61 -10.45 9.73 -2.03
N SER A 62 -10.34 10.22 -3.27
CA SER A 62 -11.45 10.86 -3.96
C SER A 62 -12.66 9.92 -4.08
N PHE A 63 -12.43 8.64 -4.41
CA PHE A 63 -13.50 7.64 -4.44
C PHE A 63 -14.15 7.45 -3.06
N CYS A 64 -13.35 7.39 -1.98
CA CYS A 64 -13.89 7.25 -0.62
C CYS A 64 -14.75 8.45 -0.21
N MET A 65 -14.34 9.68 -0.59
CA MET A 65 -15.12 10.90 -0.36
C MET A 65 -16.43 10.90 -1.15
N GLU A 66 -16.40 10.48 -2.42
CA GLU A 66 -17.61 10.36 -3.25
C GLU A 66 -18.62 9.35 -2.67
N LYS A 67 -18.13 8.33 -1.95
CA LYS A 67 -18.94 7.32 -1.27
C LYS A 67 -19.35 7.70 0.16
N GLY A 68 -18.88 8.84 0.68
CA GLY A 68 -19.23 9.33 2.02
C GLY A 68 -18.65 8.48 3.15
N VAL A 69 -17.49 7.86 2.95
CA VAL A 69 -16.80 7.01 3.96
C VAL A 69 -15.43 7.55 4.34
N GLU A 70 -15.12 8.80 4.00
CA GLU A 70 -13.81 9.43 4.23
C GLU A 70 -13.42 9.48 5.72
N GLU A 71 -14.39 9.58 6.63
CA GLU A 71 -14.13 9.53 8.07
C GLU A 71 -13.84 8.11 8.58
N ARG A 72 -14.12 7.09 7.78
CA ARG A 72 -13.97 5.67 8.13
C ARG A 72 -12.74 5.03 7.51
N ILE A 73 -12.14 5.65 6.49
CA ILE A 73 -10.94 5.14 5.83
C ILE A 73 -9.84 6.20 5.93
N THR A 74 -8.87 5.94 6.80
CA THR A 74 -7.72 6.82 6.97
C THR A 74 -6.52 6.27 6.20
N THR A 75 -5.82 7.13 5.47
CA THR A 75 -4.52 6.81 4.89
C THR A 75 -3.41 7.58 5.60
N SER A 76 -2.41 6.87 6.11
CA SER A 76 -1.21 7.47 6.68
C SER A 76 -0.01 7.16 5.79
N LYS A 77 0.60 8.19 5.19
CA LYS A 77 1.82 8.05 4.37
C LYS A 77 3.03 7.98 5.30
N MET A 78 3.88 6.99 5.07
CA MET A 78 5.14 6.87 5.78
C MET A 78 6.12 7.96 5.33
N THR A 79 6.95 8.42 6.27
CA THR A 79 8.11 9.26 5.91
C THR A 79 9.12 8.44 5.09
N LYS A 80 9.97 9.10 4.29
CA LYS A 80 11.03 8.40 3.53
C LYS A 80 11.87 7.47 4.42
N GLN A 81 12.21 7.93 5.61
CA GLN A 81 12.96 7.16 6.60
C GLN A 81 12.18 5.91 7.06
N GLN A 82 10.89 6.06 7.40
CA GLN A 82 10.04 4.95 7.80
C GLN A 82 9.82 3.95 6.65
N SER A 83 9.61 4.43 5.42
CA SER A 83 9.48 3.56 4.25
C SER A 83 10.76 2.80 3.94
N SER A 84 11.93 3.42 4.12
CA SER A 84 13.23 2.76 3.97
C SER A 84 13.48 1.68 5.03
N LEU A 85 13.04 1.94 6.27
CA LEU A 85 13.16 1.03 7.41
C LEU A 85 12.20 -0.16 7.28
N PHE A 86 10.91 0.10 7.05
CA PHE A 86 9.85 -0.89 7.14
C PHE A 86 9.45 -1.48 5.79
N GLY A 87 9.90 -0.88 4.68
CA GLY A 87 9.45 -1.27 3.34
C GLY A 87 7.98 -0.94 3.07
N VAL A 88 7.34 -0.13 3.90
CA VAL A 88 5.91 0.25 3.79
C VAL A 88 5.80 1.71 3.37
N ASP A 89 4.98 1.97 2.36
CA ASP A 89 4.77 3.33 1.85
C ASP A 89 3.60 4.02 2.57
N TRP A 90 2.62 3.23 3.06
CA TRP A 90 1.39 3.72 3.66
C TRP A 90 0.74 2.67 4.56
N ILE A 91 -0.07 3.14 5.50
CA ILE A 91 -1.04 2.30 6.21
C ILE A 91 -2.45 2.81 5.88
N TRP A 92 -3.34 1.88 5.52
CA TRP A 92 -4.78 2.14 5.50
C TRP A 92 -5.41 1.60 6.78
N THR A 93 -6.22 2.43 7.41
CA THR A 93 -6.99 2.07 8.61
C THR A 93 -8.47 2.22 8.27
N LEU A 94 -9.22 1.13 8.39
CA LEU A 94 -10.66 1.07 8.21
C LEU A 94 -11.29 0.99 9.60
N SER A 95 -12.17 1.94 9.91
CA SER A 95 -12.80 2.10 11.22
C SER A 95 -14.31 1.96 11.13
N GLY A 96 -14.92 1.35 12.15
CA GLY A 96 -16.38 1.25 12.29
C GLY A 96 -17.05 2.59 12.59
N ALA A 97 -18.39 2.62 12.66
CA ALA A 97 -19.11 3.84 13.08
C ALA A 97 -18.71 4.33 14.49
N ASP A 98 -18.32 3.40 15.36
CA ASP A 98 -17.83 3.66 16.71
C ASP A 98 -16.37 4.17 16.75
N LYS A 99 -15.76 4.38 15.58
CA LYS A 99 -14.36 4.78 15.38
C LYS A 99 -13.34 3.75 15.89
N GLN A 100 -13.78 2.55 16.24
CA GLN A 100 -12.87 1.45 16.54
C GLN A 100 -12.21 0.98 15.25
N ILE A 101 -10.91 0.70 15.34
CA ILE A 101 -10.15 0.13 14.22
C ILE A 101 -10.68 -1.28 13.98
N GLN A 102 -11.19 -1.52 12.78
CA GLN A 102 -11.68 -2.83 12.37
C GLN A 102 -10.64 -3.57 11.54
N LEU A 103 -9.85 -2.85 10.74
CA LEU A 103 -8.86 -3.41 9.84
C LEU A 103 -7.75 -2.40 9.57
N GLN A 104 -6.49 -2.83 9.70
CA GLN A 104 -5.35 -2.09 9.16
C GLN A 104 -4.63 -2.89 8.09
N ILE A 105 -4.19 -2.19 7.05
CA ILE A 105 -3.54 -2.76 5.88
C ILE A 105 -2.23 -2.01 5.65
N ALA A 106 -1.12 -2.74 5.67
CA ALA A 106 0.16 -2.22 5.23
C ALA A 106 0.17 -2.18 3.70
N VAL A 107 0.60 -1.07 3.11
CA VAL A 107 0.60 -0.87 1.67
C VAL A 107 2.01 -0.62 1.17
N GLN A 108 2.38 -1.37 0.14
CA GLN A 108 3.63 -1.18 -0.59
C GLN A 108 3.34 -0.98 -2.08
N ALA A 109 3.96 0.04 -2.67
CA ALA A 109 3.87 0.35 -4.09
C ALA A 109 5.27 0.32 -4.72
N PHE A 110 5.49 -0.53 -5.72
CA PHE A 110 6.77 -0.56 -6.45
C PHE A 110 6.59 -0.89 -7.93
N GLN A 111 7.47 -0.37 -8.78
CA GLN A 111 7.59 -0.86 -10.16
C GLN A 111 8.57 -2.03 -10.20
N LEU A 112 8.16 -3.17 -10.76
CA LEU A 112 9.02 -4.36 -10.85
C LEU A 112 10.29 -4.09 -11.70
N ALA A 113 10.25 -3.11 -12.61
CA ALA A 113 11.42 -2.66 -13.37
C ALA A 113 12.52 -2.03 -12.49
N GLU A 114 12.18 -1.46 -11.33
CA GLU A 114 13.16 -0.90 -10.38
C GLU A 114 13.86 -2.00 -9.57
N LEU A 115 13.16 -3.11 -9.29
CA LEU A 115 13.73 -4.30 -8.66
C LEU A 115 14.84 -4.93 -9.54
N PHE A 116 14.62 -4.99 -10.85
CA PHE A 116 15.61 -5.54 -11.79
C PHE A 116 16.76 -4.58 -12.16
N ARG A 117 16.65 -3.27 -11.88
CA ARG A 117 17.79 -2.35 -12.04
C ARG A 117 18.81 -2.48 -10.92
N SER A 118 18.43 -3.02 -9.76
CA SER A 118 19.32 -3.19 -8.61
C SER A 118 20.46 -4.19 -8.85
N GLU A 119 20.37 -5.05 -9.88
CA GLU A 119 21.41 -6.04 -10.19
C GLU A 119 22.47 -5.53 -11.19
N GLY A 120 22.36 -4.30 -11.69
CA GLY A 120 23.24 -3.82 -12.77
C GLY A 120 23.53 -2.31 -12.76
N GLY A 121 24.39 -1.85 -11.85
CA GLY A 121 25.13 -0.59 -11.99
C GLY A 121 24.66 0.58 -11.12
N PRO A 122 25.59 1.48 -10.71
CA PRO A 122 25.28 2.59 -9.81
C PRO A 122 24.52 3.67 -10.57
N THR A 123 23.25 3.89 -10.22
CA THR A 123 22.46 5.02 -10.72
C THR A 123 22.24 6.01 -9.57
N GLU A 124 22.36 7.31 -9.82
CA GLU A 124 22.42 8.39 -8.83
C GLU A 124 21.21 8.47 -7.85
N ALA A 125 20.07 7.85 -8.17
CA ALA A 125 18.95 7.69 -7.22
C ALA A 125 19.27 6.75 -6.03
N VAL A 126 20.25 5.87 -6.20
CA VAL A 126 20.76 4.97 -5.15
C VAL A 126 21.64 5.73 -4.16
N GLU A 127 22.32 6.81 -4.56
CA GLU A 127 23.19 7.60 -3.66
C GLU A 127 22.38 8.37 -2.60
N ASP A 128 21.24 8.96 -2.97
CA ASP A 128 20.35 9.63 -2.00
C ASP A 128 19.70 8.62 -1.03
N CYS A 129 19.25 7.47 -1.53
CA CYS A 129 18.72 6.40 -0.67
C CYS A 129 19.81 5.79 0.23
N ARG A 130 21.05 5.67 -0.25
CA ARG A 130 22.17 5.09 0.50
C ARG A 130 22.67 6.05 1.58
N ARG A 131 22.69 7.36 1.32
CA ARG A 131 23.11 8.39 2.27
C ARG A 131 22.10 8.58 3.41
N GLU A 132 20.81 8.45 3.14
CA GLU A 132 19.75 8.51 4.16
C GLU A 132 19.54 7.15 4.87
N ALA A 133 19.90 6.03 4.25
CA ALA A 133 19.89 4.73 4.91
C ALA A 133 21.01 4.60 5.94
N VAL A 134 22.16 5.27 5.79
CA VAL A 134 23.31 5.15 6.72
C VAL A 134 22.94 5.45 8.19
N SER A 135 21.84 6.16 8.45
CA SER A 135 21.32 6.42 9.81
C SER A 135 20.20 5.47 10.27
N ALA A 136 19.71 4.59 9.40
CA ALA A 136 18.75 3.54 9.72
C ALA A 136 19.51 2.30 10.24
N ASP A 137 19.09 1.82 11.42
CA ASP A 137 19.63 0.69 12.19
C ASP A 137 20.28 -0.40 11.31
N GLU A 138 21.54 -0.75 11.61
CA GLU A 138 22.34 -1.75 10.89
C GLU A 138 21.59 -3.09 10.72
N ARG A 139 20.63 -3.40 11.60
CA ARG A 139 19.78 -4.59 11.53
C ARG A 139 18.89 -4.67 10.29
N PHE A 140 18.52 -3.53 9.71
CA PHE A 140 17.60 -3.46 8.57
C PHE A 140 18.34 -3.21 7.24
N GLN A 141 19.61 -2.82 7.28
CA GLN A 141 20.40 -2.51 6.08
C GLN A 141 20.62 -3.72 5.15
N ASN A 142 20.81 -4.91 5.73
CA ASN A 142 21.04 -6.15 4.97
C ASN A 142 19.77 -6.91 4.59
N ARG A 143 18.59 -6.40 4.95
CA ARG A 143 17.31 -7.06 4.67
C ARG A 143 16.73 -6.56 3.35
N SER A 144 16.27 -7.49 2.53
CA SER A 144 15.49 -7.21 1.33
C SER A 144 14.20 -6.44 1.69
N ARG A 145 13.63 -5.73 0.72
CA ARG A 145 12.38 -4.98 0.93
C ARG A 145 11.23 -5.88 1.37
N PHE A 146 11.21 -7.14 0.95
CA PHE A 146 10.20 -8.12 1.36
C PHE A 146 10.41 -8.60 2.81
N GLU A 147 11.65 -8.80 3.24
CA GLU A 147 11.96 -9.17 4.64
C GLU A 147 11.61 -8.03 5.61
N LYS A 148 11.92 -6.78 5.25
CA LYS A 148 11.51 -5.60 6.03
C LYS A 148 9.99 -5.50 6.19
N LEU A 149 9.27 -5.76 5.11
CA LEU A 149 7.82 -5.73 5.07
C LEU A 149 7.20 -6.83 5.94
N ALA A 150 7.73 -8.06 5.84
CA ALA A 150 7.29 -9.18 6.66
C ALA A 150 7.55 -8.91 8.16
N GLU A 151 8.70 -8.34 8.50
CA GLU A 151 9.02 -7.93 9.87
C GLU A 151 8.12 -6.80 10.35
N PHE A 152 7.81 -5.82 9.51
CA PHE A 152 6.85 -4.77 9.86
C PHE A 152 5.47 -5.36 10.19
N CYS A 153 4.94 -6.26 9.35
CA CYS A 153 3.68 -6.93 9.63
C CYS A 153 3.73 -7.70 10.96
N HIS A 154 4.84 -8.37 11.25
CA HIS A 154 5.04 -9.06 12.54
C HIS A 154 5.07 -8.07 13.73
N LEU A 155 5.73 -6.91 13.59
CA LEU A 155 5.86 -5.89 14.63
C LEU A 155 4.55 -5.14 14.90
N VAL A 156 3.72 -4.91 13.88
CA VAL A 156 2.38 -4.32 14.05
C VAL A 156 1.42 -5.30 14.72
N GLY A 157 1.73 -6.61 14.70
CA GLY A 157 0.98 -7.63 15.42
C GLY A 157 -0.40 -7.92 14.82
N TRP A 158 -1.33 -8.41 15.65
CA TRP A 158 -2.68 -8.83 15.22
C TRP A 158 -3.54 -7.70 14.63
N ASP A 159 -3.12 -6.44 14.76
CA ASP A 159 -3.86 -5.27 14.29
C ASP A 159 -3.64 -4.98 12.80
N CYS A 160 -2.55 -5.48 12.19
CA CYS A 160 -2.34 -5.46 10.74
C CYS A 160 -2.85 -6.77 10.14
N LEU A 161 -4.04 -6.79 9.56
CA LEU A 161 -4.66 -8.02 9.06
C LEU A 161 -4.43 -8.25 7.56
N GLY A 162 -3.69 -7.37 6.88
CA GLY A 162 -3.39 -7.58 5.48
C GLY A 162 -2.24 -6.76 4.93
N LEU A 163 -1.61 -7.30 3.90
CA LEU A 163 -0.60 -6.63 3.11
C LEU A 163 -1.11 -6.44 1.68
N PHE A 164 -1.19 -5.18 1.23
CA PHE A 164 -1.50 -4.85 -0.16
C PHE A 164 -0.25 -4.42 -0.91
N ILE A 165 0.12 -5.20 -1.93
CA ILE A 165 1.23 -4.90 -2.82
C ILE A 165 0.68 -4.54 -4.19
N MET A 166 0.97 -3.34 -4.66
CA MET A 166 0.65 -2.90 -6.01
C MET A 166 1.92 -2.77 -6.84
N PHE A 167 1.93 -3.37 -8.03
CA PHE A 167 3.09 -3.32 -8.91
C PHE A 167 2.76 -3.31 -10.42
N GLY A 168 3.60 -2.62 -11.18
CA GLY A 168 3.59 -2.64 -12.64
C GLY A 168 4.33 -3.87 -13.20
N VAL A 169 3.89 -4.39 -14.34
CA VAL A 169 4.50 -5.58 -14.98
C VAL A 169 5.60 -5.17 -15.98
N PRO A 170 6.81 -5.75 -15.90
CA PRO A 170 7.88 -5.48 -16.85
C PRO A 170 7.48 -5.85 -18.28
N GLY A 171 7.84 -5.00 -19.25
CA GLY A 171 7.49 -5.19 -20.65
C GLY A 171 5.99 -5.01 -20.96
N LYS A 172 5.15 -4.78 -19.96
CA LYS A 172 3.72 -4.50 -20.09
C LYS A 172 3.37 -3.27 -19.26
N PRO A 173 3.72 -2.06 -19.73
CA PRO A 173 3.59 -0.82 -18.96
C PRO A 173 2.14 -0.55 -18.52
N LYS A 174 1.15 -1.08 -19.26
CA LYS A 174 -0.29 -0.93 -18.96
C LYS A 174 -0.82 -1.90 -17.90
N ASP A 175 -0.04 -2.92 -17.55
CA ASP A 175 -0.48 -3.96 -16.64
C ASP A 175 -0.08 -3.59 -15.21
N ILE A 176 -1.09 -3.36 -14.38
CA ILE A 176 -0.97 -3.23 -12.93
C ILE A 176 -1.53 -4.49 -12.29
N ARG A 177 -0.78 -5.05 -11.35
CA ARG A 177 -1.21 -6.18 -10.52
C ARG A 177 -1.22 -5.75 -9.05
N GLY A 178 -2.16 -6.34 -8.31
CA GLY A 178 -2.28 -6.19 -6.88
C GLY A 178 -2.31 -7.57 -6.23
N VAL A 179 -1.64 -7.72 -5.10
CA VAL A 179 -1.78 -8.90 -4.24
C VAL A 179 -2.18 -8.42 -2.86
N MET A 180 -3.27 -8.98 -2.33
CA MET A 180 -3.66 -8.82 -0.94
C MET A 180 -3.32 -10.13 -0.22
N LEU A 181 -2.40 -10.08 0.74
CA LEU A 181 -2.10 -11.21 1.60
C LEU A 181 -2.85 -11.02 2.92
N ASP A 182 -3.56 -12.04 3.35
CA ASP A 182 -4.02 -12.17 4.74
C ASP A 182 -2.80 -12.47 5.63
N ASN A 183 -2.92 -12.22 6.93
CA ASN A 183 -1.79 -12.28 7.85
C ASN A 183 -0.96 -13.56 7.72
N ILE A 184 0.37 -13.41 7.68
CA ILE A 184 1.33 -14.51 7.69
C ILE A 184 1.21 -15.20 9.06
N ALA A 185 0.67 -16.42 9.02
CA ALA A 185 0.44 -17.37 10.11
C ALA A 185 -0.55 -16.95 11.21
N LYS A 186 -1.70 -17.63 11.23
CA LYS A 186 -2.28 -18.07 12.51
C LYS A 186 -1.30 -19.11 13.06
N GLU A 187 -0.61 -18.83 14.16
CA GLU A 187 -0.08 -19.92 14.97
C GLU A 187 -1.27 -20.79 15.40
N GLU A 188 -1.26 -22.06 14.99
CA GLU A 188 -2.19 -23.07 15.48
C GLU A 188 -1.97 -23.19 16.99
N GLN A 189 -2.99 -22.82 17.78
CA GLN A 189 -3.07 -23.08 19.22
C GLN A 189 -3.41 -24.54 19.49
#